data_AF-A0A7C1DJ68-F1
#
_entry.id   AF-A0A7C1DJ68-F1
#
_cell.length_a   1.000
_cell.length_b   1.000
_cell.length_c   1.000
_cell.angle_alpha   90.00
_cell.angle_beta   90.00
_cell.angle_gamma   90.00
#
_symmetry.space_group_name_H-M   'P 1'
#
loop_
_entity.id
_entity.type
_entity.pdbx_description
1 polymer ?
#
loop_
_entity_poly.entity_id
_entity_poly.type
_entity_poly.pdbx_seq_one_letter_code
_entity_poly.pdbx_strand_id
1 'polypeptide(L)' 'MEIIRGRRSIRAFTEEAVPAEDVERMLEAALWAPSGSNTQPWLLVAVSDRSLIRRAAELVRREVEGIT' A
#
# COMPACT_ATOMS: atom_id res chain seq x y z
N MET A 1 -10.20 -18.42 6.13
CA MET A 1 -9.72 -18.06 7.49
C MET A 1 -8.21 -18.12 7.63
N GLU A 2 -7.52 -19.06 6.98
CA GLU A 2 -6.06 -19.21 7.01
C GLU A 2 -5.30 -17.93 6.63
N ILE A 3 -5.60 -17.34 5.46
CA ILE A 3 -4.94 -16.14 4.96
C ILE A 3 -5.08 -14.95 5.93
N ILE A 4 -6.30 -14.72 6.45
CA ILE A 4 -6.59 -13.59 7.35
C ILE A 4 -5.81 -13.73 8.67
N ARG A 5 -5.78 -14.92 9.27
CA ARG A 5 -5.07 -15.18 10.54
C ARG A 5 -3.55 -15.23 10.35
N GLY A 6 -3.09 -15.69 9.18
CA GLY A 6 -1.70 -15.82 8.82
C GLY A 6 -1.02 -14.50 8.43
N ARG A 7 -1.78 -13.47 8.03
CA ARG A 7 -1.24 -12.17 7.62
C ARG A 7 -0.32 -11.58 8.70
N ARG A 8 0.83 -11.06 8.26
CA ARG A 8 1.80 -10.31 9.08
C ARG A 8 2.08 -8.96 8.42
N SER A 9 2.58 -8.01 9.22
CA SER A 9 3.08 -6.74 8.68
C SER A 9 4.54 -6.94 8.28
N ILE A 10 4.79 -7.09 6.99
CA ILE A 10 6.11 -7.30 6.41
C ILE A 10 6.86 -5.96 6.33
N ARG A 11 8.15 -5.96 6.71
CA ARG A 11 9.01 -4.76 6.76
C ARG A 11 10.33 -4.90 6.00
N ALA A 12 10.55 -6.05 5.36
CA ALA A 12 11.69 -6.32 4.50
C ALA A 12 11.16 -6.93 3.20
N PHE A 13 11.54 -6.35 2.07
CA PHE A 13 11.05 -6.70 0.74
C PHE A 13 12.24 -6.98 -0.18
N THR A 14 12.03 -7.76 -1.22
CA THR A 14 13.01 -7.95 -2.29
C THR A 14 13.00 -6.73 -3.23
N GLU A 15 13.99 -6.66 -4.13
CA GLU A 15 14.03 -5.64 -5.19
C GLU A 15 13.15 -5.99 -6.41
N GLU A 16 12.50 -7.15 -6.38
CA GLU A 16 11.61 -7.60 -7.44
C GLU A 16 10.40 -6.68 -7.55
N ALA A 17 10.08 -6.26 -8.79
CA ALA A 17 8.90 -5.45 -9.03
C ALA A 17 7.65 -6.33 -9.02
N VAL A 18 6.56 -5.81 -8.46
CA VAL A 18 5.26 -6.48 -8.55
C VAL A 18 4.75 -6.40 -10.00
N PRO A 19 4.28 -7.50 -10.61
CA PRO A 19 3.66 -7.46 -11.93
C PRO A 19 2.49 -6.47 -11.98
N ALA A 20 2.37 -5.71 -13.08
CA ALA A 20 1.33 -4.70 -13.22
C ALA A 20 -0.09 -5.28 -13.07
N GLU A 21 -0.32 -6.47 -13.63
CA GLU A 21 -1.60 -7.17 -13.53
C GLU A 21 -2.02 -7.48 -12.09
N ASP A 22 -1.07 -7.75 -11.20
CA ASP A 22 -1.37 -8.03 -9.80
C ASP A 22 -1.71 -6.74 -9.06
N VAL A 23 -1.03 -5.63 -9.39
CA VAL A 23 -1.40 -4.30 -8.88
C VAL A 23 -2.80 -3.92 -9.32
N GLU A 24 -3.16 -4.14 -10.59
CA GLU A 24 -4.50 -3.88 -11.12
C GLU A 24 -5.57 -4.71 -10.41
N ARG A 25 -5.35 -6.02 -10.22
CA ARG A 25 -6.26 -6.90 -9.47
C ARG A 25 -6.47 -6.43 -8.03
N MET A 26 -5.41 -5.96 -7.36
CA MET A 26 -5.51 -5.41 -6.01
C MET A 26 -6.32 -4.11 -5.97
N LEU A 27 -6.13 -3.22 -6.94
CA LEU A 27 -6.89 -1.97 -7.05
C LEU A 27 -8.37 -2.24 -7.34
N GLU A 28 -8.68 -3.17 -8.25
CA GLU A 28 -10.05 -3.58 -8.54
C GLU A 28 -10.75 -4.11 -7.28
N ALA A 29 -10.10 -5.00 -6.52
CA ALA A 29 -10.63 -5.49 -5.26
C ALA A 29 -10.87 -4.37 -4.23
N ALA A 30 -9.99 -3.37 -4.18
CA ALA A 30 -10.15 -2.21 -3.29
C ALA A 30 -11.34 -1.33 -3.69
N LEU A 31 -11.59 -1.13 -4.98
CA LEU A 31 -12.73 -0.36 -5.49
C LEU A 31 -14.08 -1.01 -5.14
N TRP A 32 -14.14 -2.34 -5.09
CA TRP A 32 -15.34 -3.10 -4.72
C TRP A 32 -15.62 -3.17 -3.22
N ALA A 33 -14.78 -2.56 -2.39
CA ALA A 33 -15.07 -2.47 -0.96
C ALA A 33 -16.39 -1.70 -0.73
N PRO A 34 -17.23 -2.09 0.26
CA PRO A 34 -18.41 -1.33 0.60
C PRO A 34 -18.01 0.01 1.25
N SER A 35 -18.78 1.06 0.95
CA SER A 35 -18.66 2.37 1.59
C SER A 35 -20.02 2.89 2.05
N GLY A 36 -20.02 3.75 3.07
CA GLY A 36 -21.24 4.41 3.54
C GLY A 36 -21.93 5.13 2.39
N SER A 37 -23.21 4.80 2.15
CA SER A 37 -24.01 5.34 1.03
C SER A 37 -23.35 5.20 -0.36
N ASN A 38 -22.47 4.20 -0.53
CA ASN A 38 -21.67 3.99 -1.75
C ASN A 38 -20.89 5.24 -2.20
N THR A 39 -20.42 6.05 -1.25
CA THR A 39 -19.69 7.29 -1.54
C THR A 39 -18.33 7.08 -2.19
N GLN A 40 -17.75 5.88 -2.05
CA GLN A 40 -16.43 5.51 -2.57
C GLN A 40 -15.37 6.59 -2.31
N PRO A 41 -15.17 7.02 -1.04
CA PRO A 41 -14.41 8.23 -0.70
C PRO A 41 -12.89 8.01 -0.77
N TRP A 42 -12.42 7.04 -1.56
CA TRP A 42 -11.01 6.67 -1.68
C TRP A 42 -10.40 7.20 -2.97
N LEU A 43 -9.19 7.73 -2.85
CA LEU A 43 -8.27 7.95 -3.95
C LEU A 43 -7.13 6.93 -3.81
N LEU A 44 -7.02 6.04 -4.79
CA LEU A 44 -5.97 5.03 -4.83
C LEU A 44 -4.88 5.48 -5.80
N VAL A 45 -3.63 5.56 -5.33
CA VAL A 45 -2.47 5.93 -6.15
C VAL A 45 -1.42 4.83 -6.03
N ALA A 46 -1.17 4.13 -7.13
CA ALA A 46 -0.07 3.18 -7.23
C ALA A 46 1.21 3.92 -7.64
N VAL A 47 2.25 3.84 -6.81
CA VAL A 47 3.56 4.44 -7.09
C VAL A 47 4.56 3.33 -7.36
N SER A 48 5.14 3.32 -8.57
CA SER A 48 6.18 2.36 -8.97
C SER A 48 7.58 2.99 -9.06
N ASP A 49 7.68 4.32 -9.02
CA ASP A 49 8.96 5.03 -9.02
C ASP A 49 9.68 4.81 -7.68
N ARG A 50 10.76 4.01 -7.73
CA ARG A 50 11.57 3.69 -6.54
C ARG A 50 12.20 4.93 -5.90
N SER A 51 12.56 5.95 -6.68
CA SER A 51 13.13 7.18 -6.13
C SER A 51 12.10 7.95 -5.31
N LEU A 52 10.86 8.03 -5.80
CA LEU A 52 9.76 8.66 -5.09
C LEU A 52 9.40 7.88 -3.81
N ILE A 53 9.35 6.54 -3.89
CA ILE A 53 9.09 5.68 -2.73
C ILE A 53 10.16 5.88 -1.65
N ARG A 54 11.45 5.89 -2.03
CA ARG A 54 12.55 6.13 -1.08
C ARG A 54 12.45 7.49 -0.41
N ARG A 55 12.16 8.53 -1.19
CA ARG A 55 11.97 9.90 -0.68
C ARG A 55 10.80 9.96 0.31
N ALA A 56 9.66 9.34 -0.02
CA ALA A 56 8.52 9.27 0.89
C ALA A 56 8.87 8.55 2.20
N ALA A 57 9.58 7.42 2.12
CA ALA A 57 10.02 6.66 3.29
C ALA A 57 11.02 7.43 4.18
N GLU A 58 11.87 8.26 3.60
CA GLU A 58 12.79 9.14 4.34
C GLU A 58 12.03 10.25 5.08
N LEU A 59 11.08 10.91 4.41
CA LEU A 59 10.23 11.94 5.02
C LEU A 59 9.44 11.39 6.22
N VAL A 60 8.85 10.21 6.08
CA VAL A 60 8.10 9.56 7.16
C VAL A 60 9.03 9.20 8.33
N ARG A 61 10.22 8.66 8.06
CA ARG A 61 11.19 8.32 9.12
C ARG A 61 11.59 9.54 9.93
N ARG A 62 11.95 10.64 9.25
CA ARG A 62 12.33 11.90 9.88
C ARG A 62 11.25 12.42 10.83
N GLU A 63 9.99 12.37 10.40
CA GLU A 63 8.87 12.85 11.23
C GLU A 63 8.66 11.96 12.46
N VAL A 64 8.69 10.63 12.28
CA VAL A 64 8.48 9.68 13.38
C VAL A 64 9.62 9.74 14.41
N GLU A 65 10.87 9.86 13.96
CA GLU A 65 12.04 10.02 14.83
C GLU A 65 12.02 11.34 15.62
N GLY A 66 11.31 12.37 15.14
CA GLY A 66 11.11 13.62 15.88
C GLY A 66 10.03 13.55 16.97
N ILE A 67 9.20 12.50 16.96
CA ILE A 67 8.09 12.30 17.91
C ILE A 67 8.48 11.33 19.05
N THR A 68 9.57 10.57 18.87
CA THR A 68 10.06 9.56 19.83
C THR A 68 11.29 10.06 20.57
#